data_AF-A0A965LL52-F1
#
_entry.id   AF-A0A965LL52-F1
#
_cell.length_a   1.000
_cell.length_b   1.000
_cell.length_c   1.000
_cell.angle_alpha   90.00
_cell.angle_beta   90.00
_cell.angle_gamma   90.00
#
_symmetry.space_group_name_H-M   'P 1'
#
loop_
_entity.id
_entity.type
_entity.pdbx_description
1 polymer ?
#
loop_
_entity_poly.entity_id
_entity_poly.type
_entity_poly.pdbx_seq_one_letter_code
_entity_poly.pdbx_strand_id
1 'polypeptide(L)'
;MSTEREKIEEFIESFIVEELEIQGARTRGAELGSDEPSAGSGAFLQTLARALHAKNVVELGTGTGVGTLWLAGGVDEGGTITSIDSEAEHD
;
A
#
# COMPACT_ATOMS: atom_id res chain seq x y z
N MET A 1 -25.62 10.29 8.96
CA MET A 1 -24.21 10.72 9.12
C MET A 1 -23.19 9.72 8.57
N SER A 2 -23.42 8.40 8.49
CA SER A 2 -22.43 7.49 7.88
C SER A 2 -22.37 7.57 6.35
N THR A 3 -23.52 7.70 5.68
CA THR A 3 -23.61 7.69 4.19
C THR A 3 -22.93 8.87 3.50
N GLU A 4 -22.77 10.01 4.16
CA GLU A 4 -22.10 11.18 3.58
C GLU A 4 -20.58 11.03 3.66
N ARG A 5 -20.08 10.50 4.78
CA ARG A 5 -18.66 10.17 4.95
C ARG A 5 -18.21 9.12 3.94
N GLU A 6 -18.96 8.03 3.79
CA GLU A 6 -18.66 6.94 2.84
C GLU A 6 -18.55 7.47 1.40
N LYS A 7 -19.47 8.36 0.99
CA LYS A 7 -19.42 9.00 -0.34
C LYS A 7 -18.20 9.91 -0.53
N ILE A 8 -17.77 10.61 0.52
CA ILE A 8 -16.57 11.45 0.47
C ILE A 8 -15.33 10.58 0.37
N GLU A 9 -15.25 9.50 1.15
CA GLU A 9 -14.14 8.54 1.08
C GLU A 9 -14.06 7.91 -0.31
N GLU A 10 -15.16 7.39 -0.86
CA GLU A 10 -15.21 6.84 -2.22
C GLU A 10 -14.80 7.87 -3.29
N PHE A 11 -15.29 9.10 -3.17
CA PHE A 11 -14.92 10.20 -4.08
C PHE A 11 -13.42 10.48 -4.04
N ILE A 12 -12.82 10.55 -2.86
CA ILE A 12 -11.37 10.83 -2.69
C ILE A 12 -10.55 9.68 -3.26
N GLU A 13 -10.89 8.44 -2.91
CA GLU A 13 -10.17 7.24 -3.36
C GLU A 13 -10.19 7.10 -4.90
N SER A 14 -11.27 7.56 -5.56
CA SER A 14 -11.39 7.52 -7.03
C SER A 14 -10.36 8.34 -7.81
N PHE A 15 -9.67 9.29 -7.16
CA PHE A 15 -8.63 10.10 -7.82
C PHE A 15 -7.28 9.40 -7.91
N ILE A 16 -7.07 8.33 -7.13
CA ILE A 16 -5.80 7.61 -7.11
C ILE A 16 -5.90 6.39 -8.02
N VAL A 17 -5.00 6.36 -9.01
CA VAL A 17 -4.89 5.23 -9.94
C VAL A 17 -3.76 4.34 -9.50
N GLU A 18 -4.05 3.06 -9.32
CA GLU A 18 -3.07 2.03 -8.99
C GLU A 18 -2.44 1.46 -10.26
N GLU A 19 -1.12 1.24 -10.23
CA GLU A 19 -0.40 0.50 -11.27
C GLU A 19 -0.83 -0.98 -11.28
N LEU A 20 -0.59 -1.66 -12.41
CA LEU A 20 -1.06 -3.04 -12.63
C LEU A 20 -0.56 -4.02 -11.57
N GLU A 21 0.67 -3.85 -11.10
CA GLU A 21 1.28 -4.68 -10.06
C GLU A 21 0.56 -4.52 -8.72
N ILE A 22 0.16 -3.28 -8.38
CA ILE A 22 -0.58 -2.96 -7.15
C ILE A 22 -2.00 -3.52 -7.24
N GLN A 23 -2.65 -3.39 -8.40
CA GLN A 23 -3.97 -3.98 -8.65
C GLN A 23 -3.93 -5.52 -8.54
N GLY A 24 -2.86 -6.15 -9.05
CA GLY A 24 -2.65 -7.59 -8.94
C GLY A 24 -2.49 -8.04 -7.49
N ALA A 25 -1.64 -7.36 -6.72
CA ALA A 25 -1.48 -7.62 -5.28
C ALA A 25 -2.81 -7.46 -4.54
N ARG A 26 -3.53 -6.34 -4.75
CA ARG A 26 -4.84 -6.09 -4.12
C ARG A 26 -5.87 -7.17 -4.46
N THR A 27 -5.88 -7.65 -5.71
CA THR A 27 -6.78 -8.75 -6.11
C THR A 27 -6.47 -10.02 -5.31
N ARG A 28 -5.19 -10.38 -5.16
CA ARG A 28 -4.77 -11.50 -4.29
C ARG A 28 -5.15 -11.24 -2.83
N GLY A 29 -5.01 -10.00 -2.34
CA GLY A 29 -5.44 -9.60 -1.00
C GLY A 29 -6.93 -9.87 -0.76
N ALA A 30 -7.78 -9.50 -1.72
CA ALA A 30 -9.21 -9.76 -1.65
C ALA A 30 -9.54 -11.26 -1.66
N GLU A 31 -8.81 -12.09 -2.42
CA GLU A 31 -8.98 -13.55 -2.46
C GLU A 31 -8.58 -14.22 -1.14
N LEU A 32 -7.54 -13.71 -0.48
CA LEU A 32 -7.01 -14.24 0.78
C LEU A 32 -7.66 -13.61 2.02
N GLY A 33 -8.49 -12.59 1.86
CA GLY A 33 -9.09 -11.83 2.96
C GLY A 33 -8.07 -10.97 3.73
N SER A 34 -6.98 -10.57 3.06
CA SER A 34 -5.99 -9.66 3.62
C SER A 34 -6.51 -8.22 3.64
N ASP A 35 -6.21 -7.48 4.72
CA ASP A 35 -6.63 -6.09 4.89
C ASP A 35 -5.56 -5.16 4.32
N GLU A 36 -5.72 -4.81 3.05
CA GLU A 36 -4.75 -4.00 2.31
C GLU A 36 -5.02 -2.49 2.49
N PRO A 37 -3.98 -1.64 2.52
CA PRO A 37 -4.17 -0.19 2.59
C PRO A 37 -5.02 0.31 1.41
N SER A 38 -5.80 1.37 1.61
CA SER A 38 -6.51 2.04 0.51
C SER A 38 -5.53 2.65 -0.50
N ALA A 39 -6.00 2.98 -1.71
CA ALA A 39 -5.16 3.61 -2.72
C ALA A 39 -4.63 4.97 -2.23
N GLY A 40 -5.47 5.77 -1.57
CA GLY A 40 -5.08 7.02 -0.92
C GLY A 40 -4.04 6.84 0.18
N SER A 41 -4.19 5.80 1.01
CA SER A 41 -3.19 5.45 2.04
C SER A 41 -1.86 5.05 1.42
N GLY A 42 -1.88 4.23 0.37
CA GLY A 42 -0.69 3.85 -0.39
C GLY A 42 0.01 5.04 -1.04
N ALA A 43 -0.73 5.91 -1.72
CA ALA A 43 -0.18 7.12 -2.34
C ALA A 43 0.44 8.07 -1.30
N PHE A 44 -0.17 8.15 -0.12
CA PHE A 44 0.40 8.90 1.01
C PHE A 44 1.72 8.29 1.49
N LEU A 45 1.81 6.96 1.65
CA LEU A 45 3.05 6.27 2.03
C LEU A 45 4.16 6.51 1.00
N GLN A 46 3.85 6.41 -0.30
CA GLN A 46 4.79 6.71 -1.37
C GLN A 46 5.29 8.15 -1.29
N THR A 47 4.37 9.11 -1.11
CA THR A 47 4.70 10.53 -0.98
C THR A 47 5.57 10.80 0.24
N LEU A 48 5.25 10.19 1.37
CA LEU A 48 6.00 10.31 2.61
C LEU A 48 7.42 9.76 2.46
N ALA A 49 7.58 8.58 1.87
CA ALA A 49 8.90 7.98 1.61
C ALA A 49 9.77 8.90 0.74
N ARG A 50 9.18 9.49 -0.32
CA ARG A 50 9.87 10.46 -1.19
C ARG A 50 10.26 11.73 -0.43
N ALA A 51 9.34 12.30 0.34
CA ALA A 51 9.57 13.52 1.11
C ALA A 51 10.69 13.37 2.16
N LEU A 52 10.86 12.15 2.67
CA LEU A 52 11.90 11.83 3.64
C LEU A 52 13.24 11.42 3.00
N HIS A 53 13.32 11.29 1.67
CA HIS A 53 14.44 10.66 0.99
C HIS A 53 14.77 9.28 1.62
N ALA A 54 13.73 8.49 1.88
CA ALA A 54 13.84 7.27 2.65
C ALA A 54 14.72 6.24 1.91
N LYS A 55 15.81 5.80 2.55
CA LYS A 55 16.68 4.72 2.04
C LYS A 55 16.42 3.38 2.73
N ASN A 56 15.85 3.38 3.92
CA ASN A 56 15.63 2.17 4.70
C ASN A 56 14.24 2.28 5.34
N VAL A 57 13.31 1.45 4.90
CA VAL A 57 11.95 1.41 5.43
C VAL A 57 11.73 0.04 6.05
N VAL A 58 11.15 0.01 7.24
CA VAL A 58 10.66 -1.24 7.83
C VAL A 58 9.14 -1.22 7.70
N GLU A 59 8.61 -2.25 7.07
CA GLU A 59 7.17 -2.51 6.99
C GLU A 59 6.84 -3.68 7.91
N LEU A 60 5.80 -3.51 8.73
CA LEU A 60 5.29 -4.53 9.65
C LEU A 60 3.90 -4.93 9.18
N GLY A 61 3.74 -6.19 8.80
CA GLY A 61 2.60 -6.67 8.02
C GLY A 61 2.85 -6.44 6.52
N THR A 62 3.31 -7.48 5.83
CA THR A 62 3.50 -7.47 4.38
C THR A 62 2.15 -7.58 3.66
N GLY A 63 1.23 -8.36 4.24
CA GLY A 63 -0.02 -8.72 3.58
C GLY A 63 0.28 -9.37 2.22
N THR A 64 -0.39 -8.90 1.17
CA THR A 64 -0.11 -9.32 -0.22
C THR A 64 0.84 -8.37 -0.97
N GLY A 65 1.43 -7.40 -0.26
CA GLY A 65 2.46 -6.51 -0.78
C GLY A 65 1.93 -5.21 -1.40
N VAL A 66 0.65 -4.86 -1.23
CA VAL A 66 0.10 -3.58 -1.73
C VAL A 66 0.87 -2.41 -1.09
N GLY A 67 1.02 -2.42 0.24
CA GLY A 67 1.80 -1.43 0.98
C GLY A 67 3.26 -1.39 0.52
N THR A 68 3.89 -2.56 0.38
CA THR A 68 5.27 -2.70 -0.09
C THR A 68 5.49 -2.09 -1.45
N LEU A 69 4.57 -2.30 -2.41
CA LEU A 69 4.69 -1.77 -3.77
C LEU A 69 4.54 -0.24 -3.80
N TRP A 70 3.62 0.32 -3.02
CA TRP A 70 3.50 1.77 -2.84
C TRP A 70 4.78 2.38 -2.24
N LEU A 71 5.32 1.76 -1.19
CA LEU A 71 6.59 2.18 -0.59
C LEU A 71 7.75 2.05 -1.59
N ALA A 72 7.83 0.98 -2.37
CA ALA A 72 8.89 0.77 -3.36
C ALA A 72 8.90 1.88 -4.42
N GLY A 73 7.73 2.39 -4.81
CA GLY A 73 7.62 3.53 -5.70
C GLY A 73 8.05 4.87 -5.09
N GLY A 74 8.32 4.93 -3.79
CA GLY A 74 8.69 6.15 -3.06
C GLY A 74 10.05 6.11 -2.37
N VAL A 75 10.61 4.92 -2.15
CA VAL A 75 11.96 4.74 -1.61
C VAL A 75 12.99 5.27 -2.60
N ASP A 76 13.96 5.95 -2.03
CA ASP A 76 15.00 6.67 -2.73
C ASP A 76 16.00 5.68 -3.38
N GLU A 77 16.63 6.02 -4.50
CA GLU A 77 17.42 5.06 -5.31
C GLU A 77 18.46 4.27 -4.51
N GLY A 78 18.50 2.95 -4.67
CA GLY A 78 19.38 2.06 -3.90
C GLY A 78 18.96 1.85 -2.44
N GLY A 79 17.77 2.31 -2.06
CA GLY A 79 17.15 2.01 -0.77
C GLY A 79 16.54 0.62 -0.70
N THR A 80 16.26 0.19 0.52
CA THR A 80 15.74 -1.13 0.87
C THR A 80 14.46 -1.01 1.68
N ILE A 81 13.53 -1.91 1.42
CA ILE A 81 12.36 -2.14 2.28
C ILE A 81 12.56 -3.48 2.97
N THR A 82 12.60 -3.47 4.28
CA THR A 82 12.55 -4.67 5.11
C THR A 82 11.11 -4.89 5.51
N SER A 83 10.42 -5.75 4.78
CA SER A 83 9.06 -6.15 5.12
C SER A 83 9.06 -7.39 6.01
N ILE A 84 8.24 -7.37 7.06
CA ILE A 84 8.19 -8.41 8.07
C ILE A 84 6.73 -8.78 8.26
N ASP A 85 6.42 -10.06 8.05
CA ASP A 85 5.13 -10.64 8.38
C ASP A 85 5.26 -11.73 9.45
N SER A 86 4.19 -11.94 10.20
CA SER A 86 4.06 -13.09 11.12
C SER A 86 3.66 -14.37 10.39
N GLU A 87 3.00 -14.27 9.23
CA GLU A 87 2.67 -15.42 8.40
C GLU A 87 3.82 -15.75 7.45
N ALA A 88 4.41 -16.94 7.61
CA ALA A 88 5.52 -17.42 6.78
C ALA A 88 5.07 -18.09 5.46
N GLU A 89 3.77 -18.37 5.28
CA GLU A 89 3.29 -19.24 4.21
C GLU A 89 1.88 -18.83 3.73
N HIS A 90 1.79 -18.21 2.56
CA HIS A 90 0.62 -18.28 1.68
C HIS A 90 1.11 -18.34 0.23
N ASP A 91 1.75 -19.47 -0.11
CA ASP A 91 2.05 -19.88 -1.50
C ASP A 91 0.74 -20.11 -2.28
#